data_AF-A0A414LDB9-F1
#
_entry.id   AF-A0A414LDB9-F1
#
_cell.length_a   1.000
_cell.length_b   1.000
_cell.length_c   1.000
_cell.angle_alpha   90.00
_cell.angle_beta   90.00
_cell.angle_gamma   90.00
#
_symmetry.space_group_name_H-M   'P 1'
#
loop_
_entity.id
_entity.type
_entity.pdbx_description
1 polymer ?
#
loop_
_entity_poly.entity_id
_entity_poly.type
_entity_poly.pdbx_seq_one_letter_code
_entity_poly.pdbx_strand_id
1 'polypeptide(L)'
;MKIIISKPMAKDCQYKKIVVEKKGDGYQAAKYTEKQVFHDNFGAEDLQGFLMEAIHDTFLQVNAWDEKKEYSLLISKKGAVTLRAKASKEAPDTVTEHNRKKNYILDEGQVIPPLVDMGIFTGEGKVVKSMYDKFRQINRFIEMIDDAIRANLLECCGYKTQLLEFIDFEHTPKNILIRAVRRPVLPSSAKKKYLAEVENMCREFHLEPTLYTLLRNDCKV
;
A
#
# COMPACT_ATOMS: atom_id res chain seq x y z
N MET A 1 20.72 -6.95 10.13
CA MET A 1 20.89 -5.77 11.01
C MET A 1 20.21 -4.56 10.37
N LYS A 2 19.41 -3.84 11.16
CA LYS A 2 18.68 -2.63 10.74
C LYS A 2 18.92 -1.53 11.77
N ILE A 3 19.16 -0.31 11.31
CA ILE A 3 19.39 0.85 12.18
C ILE A 3 18.49 2.00 11.71
N ILE A 4 17.80 2.63 12.64
CA ILE A 4 16.97 3.80 12.40
C ILE A 4 17.52 4.96 13.23
N ILE A 5 17.97 6.00 12.54
CA ILE A 5 18.44 7.26 13.09
C ILE A 5 17.32 8.28 12.91
N SER A 6 16.92 8.95 13.99
CA SER A 6 15.71 9.78 14.00
C SER A 6 15.80 10.90 15.03
N LYS A 7 14.75 11.73 15.06
CA LYS A 7 14.62 12.88 15.98
C LYS A 7 15.72 13.91 15.75
N PRO A 8 15.66 14.65 14.63
CA PRO A 8 16.66 15.66 14.32
C PRO A 8 16.72 16.74 15.41
N MET A 9 17.93 17.23 15.70
CA MET A 9 18.15 18.24 16.74
C MET A 9 17.53 19.59 16.35
N ALA A 10 17.69 19.98 15.09
CA ALA A 10 17.08 21.17 14.50
C ALA A 10 15.75 20.82 13.81
N LYS A 11 14.76 21.73 13.89
CA LYS A 11 13.49 21.57 13.16
C LYS A 11 13.64 21.65 11.64
N ASP A 12 14.67 22.37 11.19
CA ASP A 12 15.00 22.60 9.77
C ASP A 12 16.09 21.65 9.25
N CYS A 13 16.22 20.46 9.85
CA CYS A 13 17.14 19.46 9.35
C CYS A 13 16.64 18.91 8.00
N GLN A 14 17.53 18.84 7.02
CA GLN A 14 17.25 18.34 5.67
C GLN A 14 16.59 16.95 5.67
N TYR A 15 16.95 16.09 6.62
CA TYR A 15 16.45 14.72 6.73
C TYR A 15 15.68 14.53 8.04
N LYS A 16 14.51 13.89 7.96
CA LYS A 16 13.67 13.58 9.14
C LYS A 16 14.09 12.29 9.82
N LYS A 17 14.58 11.32 9.04
CA LYS A 17 15.09 10.04 9.51
C LYS A 17 16.05 9.44 8.49
N ILE A 18 16.95 8.58 8.96
CA ILE A 18 17.82 7.75 8.14
C ILE A 18 17.60 6.30 8.55
N VAL A 19 17.38 5.42 7.58
CA VAL A 19 17.23 3.98 7.80
C VAL A 19 18.40 3.28 7.12
N VAL A 20 19.21 2.56 7.88
CA VAL A 20 20.34 1.78 7.39
C VAL A 20 19.98 0.30 7.44
N GLU A 21 20.08 -0.39 6.31
CA GLU A 21 19.82 -1.82 6.19
C GLU A 21 21.03 -2.52 5.57
N LYS A 22 21.32 -3.75 6.01
CA LYS A 22 22.39 -4.58 5.43
C LYS A 22 21.96 -5.08 4.05
N LYS A 23 22.81 -4.90 3.04
CA LYS A 23 22.56 -5.32 1.65
C LYS A 23 23.81 -5.98 1.08
N GLY A 24 23.80 -7.33 0.97
CA GLY A 24 24.98 -8.11 0.62
C GLY A 24 26.09 -7.93 1.67
N ASP A 25 27.29 -7.59 1.18
CA ASP A 25 28.49 -7.37 2.01
C ASP A 25 28.62 -5.94 2.57
N GLY A 26 27.65 -5.06 2.25
CA GLY A 26 27.65 -3.67 2.69
C GLY A 26 26.33 -3.23 3.33
N TYR A 27 26.17 -1.92 3.45
CA TYR A 27 24.98 -1.27 3.99
C TYR A 27 24.42 -0.26 2.99
N GLN A 28 23.10 -0.08 3.05
CA GLN A 28 22.37 0.96 2.34
C GLN A 28 21.70 1.89 3.35
N ALA A 29 22.02 3.18 3.31
CA ALA A 29 21.32 4.22 4.05
C ALA A 29 20.26 4.90 3.16
N ALA A 30 19.00 4.75 3.53
CA ALA A 30 17.88 5.51 3.01
C ALA A 30 17.65 6.77 3.85
N LYS A 31 17.99 7.95 3.31
CA LYS A 31 17.81 9.26 3.94
C LYS A 31 16.47 9.86 3.51
N TYR A 32 15.54 10.02 4.45
CA TYR A 32 14.18 10.49 4.18
C TYR A 32 14.06 12.01 4.41
N THR A 33 13.66 12.75 3.38
CA THR A 33 13.18 14.13 3.51
C THR A 33 11.65 14.13 3.66
N GLU A 34 11.01 15.30 3.60
CA GLU A 34 9.53 15.37 3.60
C GLU A 34 8.89 14.79 2.34
N LYS A 35 9.60 14.79 1.20
CA LYS A 35 9.04 14.43 -0.11
C LYS A 35 9.81 13.34 -0.84
N GLN A 36 11.08 13.13 -0.51
CA GLN A 36 11.99 12.28 -1.28
C GLN A 36 12.81 11.37 -0.37
N VAL A 37 13.34 10.30 -0.95
CA VAL A 37 14.23 9.35 -0.29
C VAL A 37 15.51 9.21 -1.11
N PHE A 38 16.65 9.45 -0.49
CA PHE A 38 17.98 9.33 -1.10
C PHE A 38 18.65 8.05 -0.59
N HIS A 39 19.37 7.35 -1.46
CA HIS A 39 19.99 6.05 -1.14
C HIS A 39 21.50 6.16 -1.31
N ASP A 40 22.24 5.92 -0.24
CA ASP A 40 23.71 5.83 -0.25
C ASP A 40 24.14 4.43 0.18
N ASN A 41 25.05 3.82 -0.57
CA ASN A 41 25.61 2.51 -0.24
C ASN A 41 27.06 2.68 0.24
N PHE A 42 27.45 1.95 1.28
CA PHE A 42 28.80 2.00 1.84
C PHE A 42 29.22 0.63 2.40
N GLY A 43 30.53 0.46 2.59
CA GLY A 43 31.11 -0.78 3.09
C GLY A 43 30.78 -1.03 4.57
N ALA A 44 31.01 -2.25 5.04
CA ALA A 44 30.83 -2.56 6.47
C ALA A 44 31.78 -1.76 7.38
N GLU A 45 32.94 -1.37 6.86
CA GLU A 45 33.98 -0.61 7.57
C GLU A 45 33.57 0.84 7.81
N ASP A 46 32.78 1.42 6.91
CA ASP A 46 32.34 2.82 6.98
C ASP A 46 31.14 3.04 7.91
N LEU A 47 30.50 1.96 8.37
CA LEU A 47 29.27 2.03 9.16
C LEU A 47 29.46 2.84 10.46
N GLN A 48 30.55 2.59 11.17
CA GLN A 48 30.82 3.30 12.43
C GLN A 48 31.01 4.80 12.19
N GLY A 49 31.79 5.16 11.15
CA GLY A 49 32.01 6.56 10.77
C GLY A 49 30.70 7.24 10.42
N PHE A 50 29.87 6.59 9.60
CA PHE A 50 28.56 7.10 9.20
C PHE A 50 27.62 7.33 10.39
N LEU A 51 27.56 6.39 11.35
CA LEU A 51 26.73 6.54 12.54
C LEU A 51 27.19 7.71 13.41
N MET A 52 28.50 7.86 13.60
CA MET A 52 29.07 8.95 14.39
C MET A 52 28.78 10.31 13.75
N GLU A 53 28.96 10.42 12.43
CA GLU A 53 28.64 11.63 11.66
C GLU A 53 27.14 11.96 11.73
N ALA A 54 26.27 10.97 11.54
CA ALA A 54 24.83 11.17 11.60
C ALA A 54 24.33 11.55 13.00
N ILE A 55 25.01 11.10 14.05
CA ILE A 55 24.65 11.47 15.43
C ILE A 55 25.22 12.85 15.79
N HIS A 56 26.37 13.22 15.25
CA HIS A 56 27.04 14.47 15.56
C HIS A 56 26.15 15.67 15.18
N ASP A 57 25.59 16.32 16.19
CA ASP A 57 24.72 17.51 16.10
C ASP A 57 23.51 17.43 15.15
N THR A 58 23.19 16.23 14.63
CA THR A 58 22.14 16.08 13.62
C THR A 58 20.95 15.32 14.18
N PHE A 59 21.14 14.14 14.78
CA PHE A 59 20.06 13.29 15.28
C PHE A 59 20.23 12.89 16.75
N LEU A 60 19.11 12.85 17.48
CA LEU A 60 19.08 12.62 18.93
C LEU A 60 18.66 11.20 19.32
N GLN A 61 18.37 10.33 18.35
CA GLN A 61 17.90 8.98 18.63
C GLN A 61 18.38 7.98 17.59
N VAL A 62 18.92 6.86 18.07
CA VAL A 62 19.29 5.70 17.24
C VAL A 62 18.66 4.45 17.83
N ASN A 63 17.88 3.75 17.02
CA ASN A 63 17.39 2.42 17.35
C ASN A 63 18.05 1.42 16.41
N ALA A 64 18.61 0.34 16.93
CA ALA A 64 19.28 -0.69 16.15
C ALA A 64 18.75 -2.07 16.54
N TRP A 65 18.54 -2.93 15.55
CA TRP A 65 18.10 -4.30 15.72
C TRP A 65 19.14 -5.24 15.14
N ASP A 66 19.58 -6.16 16.00
CA ASP A 66 20.29 -7.37 15.63
C ASP A 66 19.37 -8.58 15.82
N GLU A 67 19.78 -9.77 15.38
CA GLU A 67 19.00 -11.00 15.46
C GLU A 67 18.58 -11.35 16.90
N LYS A 68 19.33 -10.87 17.90
CA LYS A 68 19.16 -11.26 19.31
C LYS A 68 18.73 -10.11 20.22
N LYS A 69 19.00 -8.86 19.84
CA LYS A 69 18.88 -7.70 20.72
C LYS A 69 18.39 -6.46 19.99
N GLU A 70 17.55 -5.70 20.67
CA GLU A 70 17.20 -4.34 20.31
C GLU A 70 18.01 -3.37 21.17
N TYR A 71 18.63 -2.39 20.52
CA TYR A 71 19.39 -1.32 21.13
C TYR A 71 18.68 0.00 20.86
N SER A 72 18.51 0.82 21.89
CA SER A 72 17.95 2.16 21.79
C SER A 72 18.87 3.15 22.49
N LEU A 73 19.42 4.06 21.70
CA LEU A 73 20.28 5.15 22.10
C LEU A 73 19.48 6.46 22.00
N LEU A 74 19.33 7.16 23.12
CA LEU A 74 18.75 8.49 23.16
C LEU A 74 19.78 9.50 23.65
N ILE A 75 19.89 10.61 22.93
CA ILE A 75 20.79 11.71 23.24
C ILE A 75 19.92 12.91 23.60
N SER A 76 20.16 13.49 24.77
CA SER A 76 19.51 14.73 25.17
C SER A 76 20.12 15.92 24.41
N LYS A 77 19.39 17.03 24.32
CA LYS A 77 19.91 18.29 23.74
C LYS A 77 21.15 18.84 24.48
N LYS A 78 21.45 18.34 25.68
CA LYS A 78 22.62 18.71 26.49
C LYS A 78 23.75 17.68 26.42
N GLY A 79 23.66 16.70 25.51
CA GLY A 79 24.68 15.67 25.31
C GLY A 79 24.60 14.45 26.25
N ALA A 80 23.69 14.43 27.24
CA ALA A 80 23.50 13.23 28.07
C ALA A 80 22.97 12.05 27.23
N VAL A 81 23.63 10.91 27.33
CA VAL A 81 23.36 9.71 26.53
C VAL A 81 22.69 8.64 27.39
N THR A 82 21.60 8.06 26.89
CA THR A 82 20.92 6.90 27.50
C THR A 82 20.93 5.75 26.51
N LEU A 83 21.55 4.63 26.91
CA LEU A 83 21.53 3.38 26.14
C LEU A 83 20.64 2.35 26.85
N ARG A 84 19.70 1.77 26.10
CA ARG A 84 18.88 0.63 26.55
C ARG A 84 19.09 -0.53 25.61
N ALA A 85 19.30 -1.72 26.16
CA ALA A 85 19.32 -2.97 25.41
C ALA A 85 18.25 -3.91 25.97
N LYS A 86 17.44 -4.50 25.08
CA LYS A 86 16.43 -5.50 25.44
C LYS A 86 16.54 -6.70 24.50
N ALA A 87 16.11 -7.86 24.97
CA ALA A 87 15.98 -9.04 24.11
C ALA A 87 14.97 -8.73 23.01
N SER A 88 15.37 -8.96 21.75
CA SER A 88 14.51 -8.69 20.59
C SER A 88 13.38 -9.73 20.54
N LYS A 89 12.13 -9.28 20.34
CA LYS A 89 11.00 -10.20 20.09
C LYS A 89 10.73 -10.44 18.60
N GLU A 90 11.28 -9.62 17.71
CA GLU A 90 11.35 -9.79 16.25
C GLU A 90 11.98 -8.52 15.68
N ALA A 91 12.86 -8.64 14.68
CA ALA A 91 13.34 -7.46 13.95
C ALA A 91 12.17 -6.89 13.13
N PRO A 92 11.99 -5.55 13.03
CA PRO A 92 11.01 -5.00 12.11
C PRO A 92 11.38 -5.43 10.69
N ASP A 93 10.40 -6.00 9.97
CA ASP A 93 10.57 -6.53 8.63
C ASP A 93 11.51 -5.65 7.81
N THR A 94 12.59 -6.26 7.30
CA THR A 94 13.34 -5.72 6.18
C THR A 94 12.35 -5.67 5.02
N VAL A 95 11.81 -4.49 4.75
CA VAL A 95 10.95 -4.26 3.59
C VAL A 95 11.86 -4.28 2.37
N THR A 96 12.22 -5.48 1.92
CA THR A 96 13.05 -5.72 0.73
C THR A 96 12.33 -5.33 -0.57
N GLU A 97 11.06 -4.95 -0.51
CA GLU A 97 10.28 -4.57 -1.66
C GLU A 97 9.84 -3.10 -1.57
N HIS A 98 10.59 -2.22 -2.25
CA HIS A 98 10.17 -0.84 -2.51
C HIS A 98 8.92 -0.75 -3.39
N ASN A 99 8.53 -1.86 -4.01
CA ASN A 99 7.37 -1.92 -4.89
C ASN A 99 6.27 -2.74 -4.21
N ARG A 100 5.32 -2.05 -3.58
CA ARG A 100 4.06 -2.71 -3.18
C ARG A 100 3.44 -3.25 -4.47
N LYS A 101 3.35 -4.59 -4.60
CA LYS A 101 2.66 -5.23 -5.72
C LYS A 101 1.24 -4.65 -5.78
N LYS A 102 0.87 -4.10 -6.94
CA LYS A 102 -0.47 -3.54 -7.14
C LYS A 102 -1.47 -4.69 -7.11
N ASN A 103 -2.43 -4.64 -6.20
CA ASN A 103 -3.49 -5.65 -6.10
C ASN A 103 -4.54 -5.38 -7.17
N TYR A 104 -4.42 -6.08 -8.29
CA TYR A 104 -5.43 -6.19 -9.34
C TYR A 104 -6.47 -7.26 -8.99
N ILE A 105 -7.61 -7.26 -9.67
CA ILE A 105 -8.61 -8.34 -9.53
C ILE A 105 -8.12 -9.61 -10.24
N LEU A 106 -7.43 -9.44 -11.37
CA LEU A 106 -6.75 -10.53 -12.07
C LEU A 106 -5.27 -10.55 -11.67
N ASP A 107 -4.86 -11.58 -10.94
CA ASP A 107 -3.51 -11.71 -10.44
C ASP A 107 -2.53 -12.26 -11.48
N GLU A 108 -1.32 -11.71 -11.48
CA GLU A 108 -0.19 -12.26 -12.24
C GLU A 108 0.18 -13.65 -11.68
N GLY A 109 0.17 -14.67 -12.54
CA GLY A 109 0.41 -16.08 -12.19
C GLY A 109 -0.83 -16.96 -12.27
N GLN A 110 -2.03 -16.38 -12.37
CA GLN A 110 -3.24 -17.14 -12.67
C GLN A 110 -3.33 -17.41 -14.18
N VAL A 111 -3.49 -18.67 -14.59
CA VAL A 111 -3.72 -19.00 -15.99
C VAL A 111 -5.19 -18.78 -16.30
N ILE A 112 -5.50 -17.74 -17.08
CA ILE A 112 -6.85 -17.40 -17.53
C ILE A 112 -6.90 -17.70 -19.04
N PRO A 113 -7.53 -18.81 -19.49
CA PRO A 113 -7.41 -19.28 -20.87
C PRO A 113 -7.74 -18.22 -21.93
N PRO A 114 -8.84 -17.44 -21.82
CA PRO A 114 -9.10 -16.37 -22.78
C PRO A 114 -8.00 -15.29 -22.86
N LEU A 115 -7.32 -14.99 -21.75
CA LEU A 115 -6.21 -14.01 -21.75
C LEU A 115 -4.93 -14.58 -22.34
N VAL A 116 -4.72 -15.90 -22.22
CA VAL A 116 -3.62 -16.61 -22.88
C VAL A 116 -3.87 -16.65 -24.39
N ASP A 117 -5.07 -17.00 -24.81
CA ASP A 117 -5.47 -17.06 -26.23
C ASP A 117 -5.35 -15.70 -26.92
N MET A 118 -5.63 -14.60 -26.20
CA MET A 118 -5.44 -13.24 -26.66
C MET A 118 -3.97 -12.76 -26.65
N GLY A 119 -3.04 -13.57 -26.15
CA GLY A 119 -1.62 -13.21 -26.03
C GLY A 119 -1.32 -12.17 -24.94
N ILE A 120 -2.27 -11.90 -24.05
CA ILE A 120 -2.10 -10.98 -22.92
C ILE A 120 -1.31 -11.69 -21.81
N PHE A 121 -1.60 -12.97 -21.58
CA PHE A 121 -0.85 -13.83 -20.67
C PHE A 121 0.02 -14.83 -21.44
N THR A 122 1.14 -15.21 -20.87
CA THR A 122 1.90 -16.39 -21.28
C THR A 122 1.20 -17.66 -20.82
N GLY A 123 1.59 -18.82 -21.35
CA GLY A 123 1.10 -20.12 -20.85
C GLY A 123 1.39 -20.39 -19.37
N GLU A 124 2.31 -19.63 -18.76
CA GLU A 124 2.61 -19.65 -17.32
C GLU A 124 1.77 -18.65 -16.50
N GLY A 125 0.85 -17.90 -17.12
CA GLY A 125 0.02 -16.90 -16.44
C GLY A 125 0.72 -15.57 -16.16
N LYS A 126 1.90 -15.31 -16.76
CA LYS A 126 2.59 -14.01 -16.64
C LYS A 126 2.08 -13.04 -17.70
N VAL A 127 1.97 -11.76 -17.36
CA VAL A 127 1.57 -10.73 -18.33
C VAL A 127 2.67 -10.53 -19.37
N VAL A 128 2.32 -10.55 -20.66
CA VAL A 128 3.23 -10.23 -21.75
C VAL A 128 3.53 -8.73 -21.73
N LYS A 129 4.81 -8.36 -21.68
CA LYS A 129 5.27 -6.97 -21.49
C LYS A 129 4.66 -5.98 -22.49
N SER A 130 4.54 -6.36 -23.77
CA SER A 130 3.94 -5.53 -24.82
C SER A 130 2.42 -5.38 -24.67
N MET A 131 1.76 -6.29 -23.96
CA MET A 131 0.30 -6.29 -23.73
C MET A 131 -0.07 -5.77 -22.33
N TYR A 132 0.89 -5.24 -21.58
CA TYR A 132 0.66 -4.76 -20.21
C TYR A 132 -0.40 -3.65 -20.15
N ASP A 133 -0.46 -2.80 -21.18
CA ASP A 133 -1.48 -1.76 -21.30
C ASP A 133 -2.88 -2.36 -21.44
N LYS A 134 -3.00 -3.44 -22.21
CA LYS A 134 -4.27 -4.16 -22.38
C LYS A 134 -4.69 -4.86 -21.10
N PHE A 135 -3.74 -5.49 -20.40
CA PHE A 135 -3.97 -6.07 -19.07
C PHE A 135 -4.50 -5.04 -18.07
N ARG A 136 -3.90 -3.84 -18.03
CA ARG A 136 -4.37 -2.73 -17.19
C ARG A 136 -5.79 -2.28 -17.56
N GLN A 137 -6.09 -2.16 -18.85
CA GLN A 137 -7.43 -1.79 -19.32
C GLN A 137 -8.50 -2.80 -18.89
N ILE A 138 -8.22 -4.10 -19.02
CA ILE A 138 -9.15 -5.17 -18.62
C ILE A 138 -9.40 -5.12 -17.11
N ASN A 139 -8.33 -5.06 -16.30
CA ASN A 139 -8.50 -4.93 -14.85
C ASN A 139 -9.31 -3.69 -14.47
N ARG A 140 -9.06 -2.56 -15.14
CA ARG A 140 -9.80 -1.33 -14.89
C ARG A 140 -11.29 -1.48 -15.16
N PHE A 141 -11.64 -2.15 -16.26
CA PHE A 141 -13.04 -2.42 -16.59
C PHE A 141 -13.72 -3.28 -15.51
N ILE A 142 -13.03 -4.31 -15.02
CA ILE A 142 -13.55 -5.17 -13.95
C ILE A 142 -13.71 -4.38 -12.65
N GLU A 143 -12.74 -3.53 -12.30
CA GLU A 143 -12.82 -2.63 -11.13
C GLU A 143 -14.02 -1.67 -11.22
N MET A 144 -14.28 -1.10 -12.40
CA MET A 144 -15.44 -0.22 -12.60
C MET A 144 -16.77 -0.94 -12.38
N ILE A 145 -16.89 -2.18 -12.85
CA ILE A 145 -18.09 -3.01 -12.64
C ILE A 145 -18.29 -3.28 -11.14
N ASP A 146 -17.22 -3.69 -10.45
CA ASP A 146 -17.23 -3.99 -9.01
C ASP A 146 -17.62 -2.74 -8.18
N ASP A 147 -17.04 -1.58 -8.50
CA ASP A 147 -17.35 -0.31 -7.83
C ASP A 147 -18.79 0.15 -8.08
N ALA A 148 -19.30 -0.01 -9.30
CA ALA A 148 -20.69 0.32 -9.64
C ALA A 148 -21.69 -0.56 -8.88
N ILE A 149 -21.43 -1.88 -8.80
CA ILE A 149 -22.25 -2.80 -8.01
C ILE A 149 -22.23 -2.40 -6.54
N ARG A 150 -21.04 -2.15 -5.95
CA ARG A 150 -20.93 -1.73 -4.54
C ARG A 150 -21.65 -0.41 -4.26
N ALA A 151 -21.53 0.57 -5.15
CA ALA A 151 -22.20 1.86 -5.01
C ALA A 151 -23.73 1.68 -4.99
N ASN A 152 -24.28 0.92 -5.94
CA ASN A 152 -25.72 0.68 -5.99
C ASN A 152 -26.22 -0.15 -4.79
N LEU A 153 -25.45 -1.13 -4.30
CA LEU A 153 -25.80 -1.86 -3.08
C LEU A 153 -25.86 -0.95 -1.84
N LEU A 154 -24.92 -0.02 -1.72
CA LEU A 154 -24.93 0.99 -0.66
C LEU A 154 -26.13 1.94 -0.79
N GLU A 155 -26.51 2.33 -2.01
CA GLU A 155 -27.74 3.08 -2.26
C GLU A 155 -28.99 2.29 -1.85
N CYS A 156 -29.06 0.98 -2.12
CA CYS A 156 -30.13 0.10 -1.62
C CYS A 156 -30.18 0.05 -0.08
N CYS A 157 -29.04 0.19 0.59
CA CYS A 157 -28.93 0.23 2.05
C CYS A 157 -29.25 1.61 2.65
N GLY A 158 -29.63 2.59 1.83
CA GLY A 158 -30.01 3.93 2.26
C GLY A 158 -28.83 4.89 2.42
N TYR A 159 -27.73 4.68 1.70
CA TYR A 159 -26.63 5.62 1.66
C TYR A 159 -26.65 6.44 0.36
N LYS A 160 -26.26 7.70 0.44
CA LYS A 160 -25.86 8.50 -0.72
C LYS A 160 -24.44 8.11 -1.09
N THR A 161 -24.23 7.47 -2.24
CA THR A 161 -22.91 7.11 -2.71
C THR A 161 -22.36 8.09 -3.72
N GLN A 162 -21.05 8.30 -3.67
CA GLN A 162 -20.29 9.04 -4.67
C GLN A 162 -18.97 8.33 -4.91
N LEU A 163 -18.67 8.09 -6.19
CA LEU A 163 -17.37 7.59 -6.64
C LEU A 163 -16.48 8.80 -6.90
N LEU A 164 -15.37 8.90 -6.17
CA LEU A 164 -14.42 10.00 -6.24
C LEU A 164 -13.10 9.50 -6.79
N GLU A 165 -12.56 10.17 -7.79
CA GLU A 165 -11.25 9.88 -8.37
C GLU A 165 -10.25 10.91 -7.84
N PHE A 166 -9.14 10.44 -7.25
CA PHE A 166 -8.16 11.36 -6.64
C PHE A 166 -7.16 11.94 -7.64
N ILE A 167 -6.77 11.15 -8.65
CA ILE A 167 -5.75 11.47 -9.65
C ILE A 167 -6.14 10.78 -10.95
N ASP A 168 -5.78 11.40 -12.09
CA ASP A 168 -5.99 10.85 -13.42
C ASP A 168 -5.35 9.47 -13.62
N PHE A 169 -5.95 8.66 -14.48
CA PHE A 169 -5.67 7.23 -14.68
C PHE A 169 -4.29 6.94 -15.23
N GLU A 170 -3.70 7.89 -15.95
CA GLU A 170 -2.34 7.75 -16.50
C GLU A 170 -1.29 7.57 -15.40
N HIS A 171 -1.56 8.03 -14.18
CA HIS A 171 -0.59 8.01 -13.08
C HIS A 171 -0.80 6.86 -12.10
N THR A 172 -2.06 6.51 -11.75
CA THR A 172 -2.34 5.38 -10.87
C THR A 172 -3.66 4.65 -11.22
N PRO A 173 -3.63 3.33 -11.49
CA PRO A 173 -4.81 2.61 -11.99
C PRO A 173 -5.91 2.37 -10.94
N LYS A 174 -5.60 2.51 -9.64
CA LYS A 174 -6.53 2.23 -8.53
C LYS A 174 -6.73 3.46 -7.64
N ASN A 175 -7.59 4.36 -8.09
CA ASN A 175 -7.79 5.69 -7.48
C ASN A 175 -9.25 6.03 -7.12
N ILE A 176 -10.19 5.09 -7.22
CA ILE A 176 -11.58 5.37 -6.87
C ILE A 176 -11.79 5.19 -5.36
N LEU A 177 -12.31 6.22 -4.71
CA LEU A 177 -12.90 6.17 -3.37
C LEU A 177 -14.42 6.15 -3.47
N ILE A 178 -15.04 5.15 -2.87
CA ILE A 178 -16.49 5.14 -2.65
C ILE A 178 -16.80 5.88 -1.35
N ARG A 179 -17.38 7.08 -1.46
CA ARG A 179 -17.89 7.84 -0.33
C ARG A 179 -19.38 7.54 -0.15
N ALA A 180 -19.78 7.12 1.05
CA ALA A 180 -21.18 6.83 1.38
C ALA A 180 -21.65 7.62 2.61
N VAL A 181 -22.77 8.34 2.49
CA VAL A 181 -23.36 9.12 3.59
C VAL A 181 -24.79 8.64 3.83
N ARG A 182 -25.12 8.24 5.06
CA ARG A 182 -26.46 7.72 5.38
C ARG A 182 -27.53 8.77 5.09
N ARG A 183 -28.58 8.37 4.35
CA ARG A 183 -29.79 9.18 4.14
C ARG A 183 -30.84 8.81 5.20
N PRO A 184 -31.60 9.78 5.72
CA PRO A 184 -32.67 9.52 6.68
C PRO A 184 -33.86 8.79 6.04
N VAL A 185 -34.12 9.01 4.75
CA VAL A 185 -35.24 8.39 4.02
C VAL A 185 -34.77 7.92 2.64
N LEU A 186 -35.08 6.67 2.29
CA LEU A 186 -34.91 6.10 0.96
C LEU A 186 -36.30 5.70 0.42
N PRO A 187 -36.76 6.30 -0.69
CA PRO A 187 -38.00 5.87 -1.33
C PRO A 187 -37.93 4.41 -1.82
N SER A 188 -38.99 3.63 -1.60
CA SER A 188 -39.03 2.22 -2.01
C SER A 188 -38.85 2.03 -3.52
N SER A 189 -39.29 2.99 -4.34
CA SER A 189 -39.08 2.99 -5.79
C SER A 189 -37.60 3.12 -6.17
N ALA A 190 -36.87 3.99 -5.49
CA ALA A 190 -35.43 4.16 -5.69
C ALA A 190 -34.66 2.89 -5.27
N LYS A 191 -35.02 2.29 -4.12
CA LYS A 191 -34.42 1.02 -3.68
C LYS A 191 -34.59 -0.08 -4.73
N LYS A 192 -35.82 -0.25 -5.26
CA LYS A 192 -36.11 -1.24 -6.32
C LYS A 192 -35.31 -0.96 -7.59
N LYS A 193 -35.16 0.31 -7.98
CA LYS A 193 -34.38 0.70 -9.16
C LYS A 193 -32.91 0.28 -9.02
N TYR A 194 -32.25 0.66 -7.93
CA TYR A 194 -30.84 0.33 -7.73
C TYR A 194 -30.60 -1.18 -7.63
N LEU A 195 -31.52 -1.91 -6.98
CA LEU A 195 -31.44 -3.37 -6.90
C LEU A 195 -31.58 -4.00 -8.28
N ALA A 196 -32.52 -3.52 -9.11
CA ALA A 196 -32.68 -4.01 -10.48
C ALA A 196 -31.44 -3.74 -11.34
N GLU A 197 -30.78 -2.59 -11.17
CA GLU A 197 -29.50 -2.30 -11.83
C GLU A 197 -28.40 -3.29 -11.41
N VAL A 198 -28.27 -3.59 -10.12
CA VAL A 198 -27.32 -4.61 -9.62
C VAL A 198 -27.62 -5.98 -10.21
N GLU A 199 -28.88 -6.41 -10.15
CA GLU A 199 -29.30 -7.72 -10.66
C GLU A 199 -29.10 -7.86 -12.18
N ASN A 200 -29.31 -6.78 -12.93
CA ASN A 200 -29.03 -6.76 -14.36
C ASN A 200 -27.52 -6.89 -14.63
N MET A 201 -26.67 -6.17 -13.89
CA MET A 201 -25.22 -6.30 -14.02
C MET A 201 -24.73 -7.70 -13.65
N CYS A 202 -25.21 -8.27 -12.54
CA CYS A 202 -24.84 -9.62 -12.13
C CYS A 202 -25.27 -10.67 -13.17
N ARG A 203 -26.43 -10.48 -13.81
CA ARG A 203 -26.93 -11.38 -14.85
C ARG A 203 -26.12 -11.29 -16.14
N GLU A 204 -25.88 -10.06 -16.61
CA GLU A 204 -25.19 -9.81 -17.89
C GLU A 204 -23.73 -10.27 -17.85
N PHE A 205 -23.05 -10.02 -16.73
CA PHE A 205 -21.64 -10.37 -16.56
C PHE A 205 -21.42 -11.70 -15.83
N HIS A 206 -22.50 -12.43 -15.51
CA HIS A 206 -22.45 -13.70 -14.76
C HIS A 206 -21.64 -13.60 -13.45
N LEU A 207 -21.95 -12.61 -12.63
CA LEU A 207 -21.24 -12.30 -11.39
C LEU A 207 -22.02 -12.73 -10.15
N GLU A 208 -21.28 -13.18 -9.14
CA GLU A 208 -21.81 -13.45 -7.79
C GLU A 208 -21.02 -12.65 -6.73
N PRO A 209 -21.24 -11.32 -6.61
CA PRO A 209 -20.48 -10.49 -5.69
C PRO A 209 -20.75 -10.86 -4.23
N THR A 210 -19.70 -11.10 -3.44
CA THR A 210 -19.83 -11.50 -2.03
C THR A 210 -20.70 -10.54 -1.21
N LEU A 211 -20.55 -9.23 -1.42
CA LEU A 211 -21.34 -8.22 -0.71
C LEU A 211 -22.84 -8.34 -1.02
N TYR A 212 -23.21 -8.62 -2.28
CA TYR A 212 -24.61 -8.81 -2.65
C TYR A 212 -25.21 -10.03 -1.93
N THR A 213 -24.50 -11.15 -1.92
CA THR A 213 -24.92 -12.37 -1.22
C THR A 213 -25.10 -12.13 0.28
N LEU A 214 -24.15 -11.44 0.91
CA LEU A 214 -24.24 -11.11 2.35
C LEU A 214 -25.45 -10.19 2.65
N LEU A 215 -25.67 -9.16 1.85
CA LEU A 215 -26.78 -8.23 2.07
C LEU A 215 -28.15 -8.87 1.84
N ARG A 216 -28.24 -9.82 0.89
CA ARG A 216 -29.46 -10.59 0.64
C ARG A 216 -29.77 -11.52 1.81
N ASN A 217 -28.76 -12.19 2.36
CA ASN A 217 -28.90 -13.04 3.54
C ASN A 217 -29.33 -12.25 4.79
N ASP A 218 -28.88 -11.00 4.90
CA ASP A 218 -29.27 -10.06 5.96
C ASP A 218 -30.64 -9.38 5.73
N CYS A 219 -31.38 -9.74 4.67
CA CYS A 219 -32.63 -9.08 4.26
C CYS A 219 -32.53 -7.56 4.05
N LYS A 220 -31.32 -7.06 3.73
CA LYS A 220 -31.07 -5.63 3.50
C LYS A 220 -31.34 -5.22 2.07
N VAL A 221 -31.16 -6.14 1.13
CA VAL A 221 -31.47 -5.99 -0.30
C VAL A 221 -32.33 -7.13 -0.79
#